data_AF-A0A6C0ADA0-F1
#
_entry.id   AF-A0A6C0ADA0-F1
#
_cell.length_a   1.000
_cell.length_b   1.000
_cell.length_c   1.000
_cell.angle_alpha   90.00
_cell.angle_beta   90.00
_cell.angle_gamma   90.00
#
_symmetry.space_group_name_H-M   'P 1'
#
loop_
_entity.id
_entity.type
_entity.pdbx_description
1 polymer ?
#
loop_
_entity_poly.entity_id
_entity_poly.type
_entity_poly.pdbx_seq_one_letter_code
_entity_poly.pdbx_strand_id
1 'polypeptide(L)'
;MVFQPKNRDELKEAVDLWCITISFAAKKYGEISEWDTSNVTDMSEMFSGSKFNGDISEWDTSNVTDMSKMFSCSRFNGDISKWDTSNVTNMSCMFSNSQFNGNISNWDTSNVTDMSYMFSWSKFNGDISKWDTSSVTVMIGMFNKSLFNKDISLWNTCNVTNMSYIFKESQFNQYISNWNTSKVTDMSHMFSYSNFNGDISIWDTSKVTNMSRMFYDCKLFNQDISNWNTSNVTDMSWMFYGSIFNEDISNWNTSLVINMKSMFCYSKFNGDISKWDTSNVNNMNHMFSGSKFNGNISKWNTSNVTDMSSMFSGSKFNRDISNWNTSLVTDMSWMFHNSKFNGNISNWDTSNVTDMSSMFSGSKFNRDISNWNTISLKNINYIFDNSNYKKKRFKCNPYLWNYLCRNKIHKYI
;
A
#
# COMPACT_ATOMS: atom_id res chain seq x y z
N MET A 1 6.26 48.95 -20.39
CA MET A 1 6.82 48.37 -19.15
C MET A 1 6.50 46.90 -19.19
N VAL A 2 7.50 46.04 -19.00
CA VAL A 2 7.30 44.60 -18.84
C VAL A 2 6.56 44.38 -17.52
N PHE A 3 5.56 43.51 -17.51
CA PHE A 3 4.89 43.14 -16.27
C PHE A 3 5.86 42.35 -15.38
N GLN A 4 6.04 42.84 -14.15
CA GLN A 4 6.94 42.26 -13.16
C GLN A 4 6.15 42.08 -11.85
N PRO A 5 5.55 40.90 -11.60
CA PRO A 5 4.79 40.65 -10.38
C PRO A 5 5.69 40.76 -9.14
N LYS A 6 5.18 41.36 -8.07
CA LYS A 6 5.92 41.55 -6.82
C LYS A 6 5.96 40.31 -5.94
N ASN A 7 5.03 39.38 -6.16
CA ASN A 7 4.85 38.18 -5.35
C ASN A 7 4.01 37.14 -6.12
N ARG A 8 3.85 35.98 -5.49
CA ARG A 8 3.02 34.87 -5.96
C ARG A 8 1.61 35.29 -6.35
N ASP A 9 0.91 36.07 -5.53
CA ASP A 9 -0.51 36.36 -5.74
C ASP A 9 -0.74 37.24 -6.97
N GLU A 10 0.13 38.22 -7.19
CA GLU A 10 0.09 39.06 -8.39
C GLU A 10 0.38 38.26 -9.66
N LEU A 11 1.36 37.34 -9.61
CA LEU A 11 1.61 36.41 -10.73
C LEU A 11 0.41 35.48 -10.95
N LYS A 12 -0.17 34.94 -9.89
CA LYS A 12 -1.30 34.01 -9.97
C LYS A 12 -2.54 34.66 -10.57
N GLU A 13 -2.85 35.91 -10.20
CA GLU A 13 -3.95 36.68 -10.81
C GLU A 13 -3.73 36.82 -12.33
N ALA A 14 -2.50 37.16 -12.75
CA ALA A 14 -2.17 37.31 -14.16
C ALA A 14 -2.26 35.97 -14.91
N VAL A 15 -1.72 34.89 -14.34
CA VAL A 15 -1.78 33.53 -14.92
C VAL A 15 -3.23 33.04 -15.03
N ASP A 16 -4.07 33.25 -14.01
CA ASP A 16 -5.48 32.85 -14.04
C ASP A 16 -6.24 33.61 -15.11
N LEU A 17 -6.04 34.92 -15.21
CA LEU A 17 -6.63 35.71 -16.27
C LEU A 17 -6.15 35.23 -17.65
N TRP A 18 -4.87 34.89 -17.80
CA TRP A 18 -4.32 34.36 -19.04
C TRP A 18 -4.96 33.04 -19.45
N CYS A 19 -5.13 32.12 -18.49
CA CYS A 19 -5.75 30.82 -18.71
C CYS A 19 -7.26 30.90 -19.04
N ILE A 20 -7.94 31.95 -18.59
CA ILE A 20 -9.37 32.18 -18.87
C ILE A 20 -9.56 32.99 -20.16
N THR A 21 -8.87 34.13 -20.28
CA THR A 21 -9.00 35.04 -21.43
C THR A 21 -7.67 35.69 -21.80
N ILE A 22 -6.94 35.05 -22.73
CA ILE A 22 -5.62 35.48 -23.24
C ILE A 22 -5.65 36.95 -23.69
N SER A 23 -6.67 37.39 -24.44
CA SER A 23 -6.71 38.77 -24.98
C SER A 23 -6.80 39.86 -23.91
N PHE A 24 -7.51 39.62 -22.80
CA PHE A 24 -7.56 40.57 -21.68
C PHE A 24 -6.26 40.55 -20.89
N ALA A 25 -5.68 39.36 -20.67
CA ALA A 25 -4.41 39.23 -19.97
C ALA A 25 -3.27 39.91 -20.76
N ALA A 26 -3.15 39.65 -22.06
CA ALA A 26 -2.17 40.29 -22.93
C ALA A 26 -2.31 41.82 -22.96
N LYS A 27 -3.54 42.34 -22.94
CA LYS A 27 -3.77 43.79 -22.86
C LYS A 27 -3.36 44.39 -21.51
N LYS A 28 -3.56 43.66 -20.40
CA LYS A 28 -3.30 44.14 -19.03
C LYS A 28 -1.83 43.97 -18.63
N TYR A 29 -1.22 42.84 -19.00
CA TYR A 29 0.08 42.38 -18.50
C TYR A 29 1.14 42.19 -19.61
N GLY A 30 0.77 42.32 -20.90
CA GLY A 30 1.65 41.93 -22.00
C GLY A 30 1.68 40.41 -22.22
N GLU A 31 2.45 39.96 -23.21
CA GLU A 31 2.58 38.54 -23.55
C GLU A 31 3.22 37.75 -22.40
N ILE A 32 2.68 36.58 -22.08
CA ILE A 32 3.11 35.78 -20.92
C ILE A 32 4.59 35.37 -20.98
N SER A 33 5.12 35.14 -22.18
CA SER A 33 6.53 34.79 -22.40
C SER A 33 7.49 35.94 -22.09
N GLU A 34 7.00 37.17 -22.01
CA GLU A 34 7.81 38.36 -21.74
C GLU A 34 7.75 38.81 -20.28
N TRP A 35 6.94 38.17 -19.43
CA TRP A 35 6.80 38.55 -18.03
C TRP A 35 8.12 38.36 -17.26
N ASP A 36 8.49 39.37 -16.47
CA ASP A 36 9.68 39.31 -15.62
C ASP A 36 9.32 38.72 -14.26
N THR A 37 9.56 37.43 -14.07
CA THR A 37 9.22 36.70 -12.84
C THR A 37 10.31 36.75 -11.77
N SER A 38 11.36 37.56 -11.94
CA SER A 38 12.56 37.54 -11.08
C SER A 38 12.30 37.80 -9.60
N ASN A 39 11.20 38.47 -9.24
CA ASN A 39 10.84 38.79 -7.85
C ASN A 39 10.01 37.69 -7.16
N VAL A 40 9.58 36.66 -7.89
CA VAL A 40 8.67 35.63 -7.38
C VAL A 40 9.48 34.48 -6.77
N THR A 41 9.21 34.17 -5.51
CA THR A 41 9.84 33.05 -4.80
C THR A 41 8.94 31.82 -4.71
N ASP A 42 7.64 31.96 -4.96
CA ASP A 42 6.66 30.88 -4.86
C ASP A 42 5.85 30.83 -6.16
N MET A 43 5.98 29.72 -6.89
CA MET A 43 5.24 29.40 -8.11
C MET A 43 4.29 28.23 -7.92
N SER A 44 3.91 27.93 -6.67
CA SER A 44 2.98 26.85 -6.37
C SER A 44 1.63 27.07 -7.04
N GLU A 45 1.05 25.97 -7.57
CA GLU A 45 -0.29 25.93 -8.17
C GLU A 45 -0.55 26.87 -9.37
N MET A 46 0.46 27.55 -9.94
CA MET A 46 0.28 28.56 -10.99
C MET A 46 -0.60 28.08 -12.17
N PHE A 47 -0.31 26.88 -12.69
CA PHE A 47 -0.99 26.31 -13.85
C PHE A 47 -1.79 25.04 -13.49
N SER A 48 -2.13 24.86 -12.21
CA SER A 48 -2.86 23.68 -11.73
C SER A 48 -4.24 23.56 -12.41
N GLY A 49 -4.52 22.40 -13.00
CA GLY A 49 -5.75 22.11 -13.75
C GLY A 49 -5.93 22.91 -15.05
N SER A 50 -4.94 23.71 -15.45
CA SER A 50 -5.05 24.57 -16.62
C SER A 50 -4.89 23.80 -17.93
N LYS A 51 -5.44 24.38 -19.01
CA LYS A 51 -5.19 23.94 -20.39
C LYS A 51 -3.97 24.64 -21.02
N PHE A 52 -3.24 25.43 -20.24
CA PHE A 52 -2.13 26.23 -20.71
C PHE A 52 -1.02 25.33 -21.29
N ASN A 53 -0.47 25.76 -22.43
CA ASN A 53 0.66 25.12 -23.09
C ASN A 53 1.45 26.14 -23.94
N GLY A 54 1.45 27.41 -23.50
CA GLY A 54 2.21 28.47 -24.15
C GLY A 54 3.67 28.47 -23.70
N ASP A 55 4.46 29.37 -24.29
CA ASP A 55 5.87 29.50 -23.96
C ASP A 55 6.07 30.30 -22.65
N ILE A 56 6.87 29.73 -21.76
CA ILE A 56 7.35 30.31 -20.49
C ILE A 56 8.82 29.95 -20.26
N SER A 57 9.54 29.59 -21.33
CA SER A 57 10.93 29.11 -21.26
C SER A 57 11.91 30.18 -20.78
N GLU A 58 11.57 31.46 -20.97
CA GLU A 58 12.38 32.62 -20.60
C GLU A 58 11.97 33.24 -19.25
N TRP A 59 11.07 32.61 -18.49
CA TRP A 59 10.77 33.02 -17.11
C TRP A 59 12.01 32.86 -16.20
N ASP A 60 12.33 33.91 -15.45
CA ASP A 60 13.36 33.86 -14.42
C ASP A 60 12.82 33.10 -13.19
N THR A 61 13.41 31.95 -12.92
CA THR A 61 13.07 31.04 -11.83
C THR A 61 14.14 31.01 -10.74
N SER A 62 15.21 31.81 -10.87
CA SER A 62 16.40 31.74 -10.00
C SER A 62 16.10 32.03 -8.53
N ASN A 63 15.05 32.78 -8.21
CA ASN A 63 14.63 33.05 -6.82
C ASN A 63 13.54 32.11 -6.30
N VAL A 64 13.05 31.17 -7.10
CA VAL A 64 11.92 30.30 -6.75
C VAL A 64 12.36 29.21 -5.78
N THR A 65 11.64 29.08 -4.67
CA THR A 65 11.85 28.08 -3.64
C THR A 65 10.73 27.03 -3.57
N ASP A 66 9.53 27.35 -4.05
CA ASP A 66 8.37 26.44 -4.07
C ASP A 66 7.74 26.35 -5.48
N MET A 67 7.72 25.13 -6.05
CA MET A 67 7.07 24.81 -7.33
C MET A 67 5.95 23.77 -7.15
N SER A 68 5.47 23.58 -5.93
CA SER A 68 4.50 22.55 -5.61
C SER A 68 3.22 22.69 -6.42
N LYS A 69 2.76 21.58 -7.01
CA LYS A 69 1.57 21.50 -7.87
C LYS A 69 1.52 22.47 -9.05
N MET A 70 2.64 23.12 -9.42
CA MET A 70 2.65 24.18 -10.44
C MET A 70 1.96 23.74 -11.74
N PHE A 71 2.16 22.49 -12.18
CA PHE A 71 1.54 21.90 -13.37
C PHE A 71 0.68 20.66 -13.05
N SER A 72 0.17 20.55 -11.82
CA SER A 72 -0.71 19.45 -11.43
C SER A 72 -1.97 19.44 -12.30
N CYS A 73 -2.40 18.28 -12.82
CA CYS A 73 -3.55 18.14 -13.73
C CYS A 73 -3.48 19.05 -14.98
N SER A 74 -2.30 19.56 -15.35
CA SER A 74 -2.13 20.49 -16.47
C SER A 74 -1.96 19.78 -17.80
N ARG A 75 -2.27 20.49 -18.89
CA ARG A 75 -1.93 20.08 -20.27
C ARG A 75 -0.54 20.55 -20.71
N PHE A 76 0.18 21.28 -19.85
CA PHE A 76 1.47 21.85 -20.17
C PHE A 76 2.51 20.77 -20.52
N ASN A 77 3.23 21.00 -21.62
CA ASN A 77 4.33 20.19 -22.13
C ASN A 77 5.34 21.08 -22.91
N GLY A 78 5.44 22.36 -22.54
CA GLY A 78 6.40 23.31 -23.10
C GLY A 78 7.83 23.05 -22.60
N ASP A 79 8.79 23.73 -23.21
CA ASP A 79 10.19 23.66 -22.80
C ASP A 79 10.43 24.50 -21.53
N ILE A 80 11.01 23.86 -20.52
CA ILE A 80 11.42 24.46 -19.24
C ILE A 80 12.83 23.98 -18.85
N SER A 81 13.59 23.48 -19.82
CA SER A 81 14.91 22.88 -19.61
C SER A 81 15.97 23.88 -19.15
N LYS A 82 15.74 25.18 -19.40
CA LYS A 82 16.63 26.29 -19.04
C LYS A 82 16.35 26.90 -17.66
N TRP A 83 15.26 26.51 -17.00
CA TRP A 83 14.91 27.06 -15.70
C TRP A 83 16.00 26.78 -14.66
N ASP A 84 16.26 27.77 -13.82
CA ASP A 84 17.16 27.65 -12.69
C ASP A 84 16.37 27.14 -11.48
N THR A 85 16.57 25.88 -11.13
CA THR A 85 15.91 25.23 -10.00
C THR A 85 16.80 25.17 -8.75
N SER A 86 17.97 25.80 -8.76
CA SER A 86 18.98 25.65 -7.71
C SER A 86 18.48 26.09 -6.33
N ASN A 87 17.51 27.01 -6.24
CA ASN A 87 16.91 27.44 -4.97
C ASN A 87 15.62 26.69 -4.59
N VAL A 88 15.13 25.78 -5.45
CA VAL A 88 13.86 25.07 -5.22
C VAL A 88 14.04 24.03 -4.12
N THR A 89 13.15 24.09 -3.14
CA THR A 89 13.13 23.16 -2.00
C THR A 89 11.92 22.22 -2.02
N ASN A 90 10.84 22.61 -2.69
CA ASN A 90 9.58 21.87 -2.75
C ASN A 90 9.10 21.69 -4.21
N MET A 91 9.07 20.44 -4.67
CA MET A 91 8.53 20.04 -5.98
C MET A 91 7.33 19.10 -5.85
N SER A 92 6.71 19.04 -4.66
CA SER A 92 5.60 18.13 -4.39
C SER A 92 4.46 18.33 -5.39
N CYS A 93 3.98 17.22 -5.96
CA CYS A 93 2.90 17.18 -6.95
C CYS A 93 3.11 18.02 -8.21
N MET A 94 4.31 18.56 -8.49
CA MET A 94 4.53 19.55 -9.57
C MET A 94 3.95 19.11 -10.92
N PHE A 95 4.10 17.83 -11.28
CA PHE A 95 3.59 17.22 -12.52
C PHE A 95 2.59 16.08 -12.26
N SER A 96 1.91 16.08 -11.11
CA SER A 96 0.90 15.07 -10.78
C SER A 96 -0.24 15.12 -11.80
N ASN A 97 -0.61 13.98 -12.40
CA ASN A 97 -1.62 13.86 -13.45
C ASN A 97 -1.41 14.83 -14.63
N SER A 98 -0.16 15.21 -14.90
CA SER A 98 0.22 16.13 -15.98
C SER A 98 0.50 15.38 -17.29
N GLN A 99 0.37 16.09 -18.42
CA GLN A 99 0.83 15.60 -19.73
C GLN A 99 2.34 15.80 -19.96
N PHE A 100 3.02 16.48 -19.04
CA PHE A 100 4.42 16.85 -19.17
C PHE A 100 5.34 15.63 -19.37
N ASN A 101 6.18 15.70 -20.40
CA ASN A 101 7.23 14.74 -20.72
C ASN A 101 8.44 15.45 -21.38
N GLY A 102 8.64 16.73 -21.06
CA GLY A 102 9.75 17.55 -21.54
C GLY A 102 11.07 17.19 -20.87
N ASN A 103 12.17 17.73 -21.40
CA ASN A 103 13.50 17.49 -20.84
C ASN A 103 13.74 18.36 -19.59
N ILE A 104 14.07 17.70 -18.47
CA ILE A 104 14.42 18.32 -17.18
C ILE A 104 15.69 17.70 -16.58
N SER A 105 16.50 17.04 -17.41
CA SER A 105 17.71 16.31 -16.95
C SER A 105 18.78 17.22 -16.35
N ASN A 106 18.74 18.51 -16.67
CA ASN A 106 19.75 19.51 -16.28
C ASN A 106 19.33 20.36 -15.08
N TRP A 107 18.15 20.12 -14.52
CA TRP A 107 17.71 20.81 -13.32
C TRP A 107 18.62 20.48 -12.15
N ASP A 108 18.96 21.52 -11.37
CA ASP A 108 19.64 21.38 -10.09
C ASP A 108 18.60 21.05 -9.02
N THR A 109 18.65 19.84 -8.47
CA THR A 109 17.74 19.36 -7.41
C THR A 109 18.42 19.28 -6.05
N SER A 110 19.65 19.78 -5.91
CA SER A 110 20.48 19.59 -4.70
C SER A 110 19.87 20.18 -3.43
N ASN A 111 19.00 21.18 -3.55
CA ASN A 111 18.27 21.79 -2.43
C ASN A 111 16.83 21.25 -2.25
N VAL A 112 16.36 20.35 -3.11
CA VAL A 112 15.00 19.81 -3.03
C VAL A 112 14.91 18.83 -1.87
N THR A 113 13.93 19.07 -1.00
CA THR A 113 13.67 18.24 0.20
C THR A 113 12.39 17.43 0.09
N ASP A 114 11.42 17.88 -0.72
CA ASP A 114 10.13 17.23 -0.94
C ASP A 114 9.84 17.03 -2.44
N MET A 115 9.77 15.77 -2.85
CA MET A 115 9.38 15.31 -4.20
C MET A 115 8.09 14.46 -4.18
N SER A 116 7.30 14.57 -3.10
CA SER A 116 6.10 13.77 -2.91
C SER A 116 5.15 13.90 -4.10
N TYR A 117 4.73 12.76 -4.65
CA TYR A 117 3.79 12.68 -5.77
C TYR A 117 4.14 13.50 -7.02
N MET A 118 5.40 13.92 -7.19
CA MET A 118 5.81 14.84 -8.28
C MET A 118 5.37 14.34 -9.66
N PHE A 119 5.46 13.03 -9.94
CA PHE A 119 5.06 12.38 -11.19
C PHE A 119 3.94 11.34 -11.00
N SER A 120 3.13 11.47 -9.95
CA SER A 120 1.99 10.59 -9.70
C SER A 120 0.98 10.70 -10.85
N TRP A 121 0.51 9.59 -11.42
CA TRP A 121 -0.35 9.53 -12.62
C TRP A 121 0.21 10.26 -13.85
N SER A 122 1.51 10.55 -13.89
CA SER A 122 2.14 11.28 -14.99
C SER A 122 2.54 10.35 -16.14
N LYS A 123 2.59 10.93 -17.35
CA LYS A 123 3.19 10.30 -18.53
C LYS A 123 4.70 10.43 -18.60
N PHE A 124 5.30 11.19 -17.67
CA PHE A 124 6.73 11.47 -17.64
C PHE A 124 7.56 10.18 -17.63
N ASN A 125 8.50 10.08 -18.57
CA ASN A 125 9.46 8.99 -18.67
C ASN A 125 10.82 9.52 -19.21
N GLY A 126 11.14 10.78 -18.89
CA GLY A 126 12.40 11.42 -19.24
C GLY A 126 13.56 10.96 -18.35
N ASP A 127 14.79 11.24 -18.77
CA ASP A 127 15.99 10.93 -17.99
C ASP A 127 16.18 11.94 -16.84
N ILE A 128 16.27 11.41 -15.63
CA ILE A 128 16.52 12.15 -14.38
C ILE A 128 17.61 11.46 -13.53
N SER A 129 18.43 10.63 -14.18
CA SER A 129 19.51 9.86 -13.53
C SER A 129 20.57 10.74 -12.87
N LYS A 130 20.73 11.98 -13.34
CA LYS A 130 21.72 12.96 -12.87
C LYS A 130 21.25 13.88 -11.75
N TRP A 131 20.00 13.77 -11.33
CA TRP A 131 19.48 14.59 -10.24
C TRP A 131 20.20 14.28 -8.93
N ASP A 132 20.58 15.34 -8.21
CA ASP A 132 21.08 15.22 -6.84
C ASP A 132 19.90 15.12 -5.89
N THR A 133 19.68 13.92 -5.33
CA THR A 133 18.60 13.67 -4.35
C THR A 133 19.09 13.65 -2.91
N SER A 134 20.34 14.07 -2.65
CA SER A 134 20.97 13.94 -1.32
C SER A 134 20.24 14.72 -0.22
N SER A 135 19.52 15.80 -0.55
CA SER A 135 18.70 16.57 0.39
C SER A 135 17.26 16.06 0.53
N VAL A 136 16.82 15.12 -0.31
CA VAL A 136 15.43 14.64 -0.32
C VAL A 136 15.15 13.84 0.95
N THR A 137 14.11 14.24 1.67
CA THR A 137 13.63 13.54 2.87
C THR A 137 12.28 12.87 2.64
N VAL A 138 11.47 13.42 1.72
CA VAL A 138 10.12 12.96 1.40
C VAL A 138 10.02 12.71 -0.11
N MET A 139 9.73 11.46 -0.49
CA MET A 139 9.48 11.07 -1.89
C MET A 139 8.25 10.17 -2.05
N ILE A 140 7.35 10.21 -1.05
CA ILE A 140 6.11 9.41 -1.04
C ILE A 140 5.36 9.51 -2.37
N GLY A 141 5.03 8.37 -2.95
CA GLY A 141 4.20 8.31 -4.16
C GLY A 141 4.75 9.01 -5.39
N MET A 142 6.04 9.35 -5.44
CA MET A 142 6.66 10.12 -6.54
C MET A 142 6.30 9.59 -7.93
N PHE A 143 6.27 8.27 -8.11
CA PHE A 143 5.94 7.58 -9.38
C PHE A 143 4.69 6.69 -9.29
N ASN A 144 3.78 6.98 -8.34
CA ASN A 144 2.53 6.23 -8.20
C ASN A 144 1.70 6.30 -9.49
N LYS A 145 1.34 5.15 -10.07
CA LYS A 145 0.63 5.01 -11.36
C LYS A 145 1.31 5.75 -12.52
N SER A 146 2.64 5.86 -12.46
CA SER A 146 3.45 6.49 -13.50
C SER A 146 3.90 5.50 -14.56
N LEU A 147 4.16 6.01 -15.77
CA LEU A 147 4.84 5.28 -16.85
C LEU A 147 6.37 5.29 -16.71
N PHE A 148 6.90 5.97 -15.69
CA PHE A 148 8.33 6.11 -15.48
C PHE A 148 9.03 4.75 -15.30
N ASN A 149 10.08 4.52 -16.09
CA ASN A 149 10.89 3.31 -16.05
C ASN A 149 12.33 3.59 -16.53
N LYS A 150 12.92 4.70 -16.07
CA LYS A 150 14.32 5.07 -16.36
C LYS A 150 15.23 4.78 -15.18
N ASP A 151 16.52 4.72 -15.47
CA ASP A 151 17.55 4.47 -14.47
C ASP A 151 17.61 5.62 -13.46
N ILE A 152 17.56 5.24 -12.19
CA ILE A 152 17.67 6.11 -11.00
C ILE A 152 18.57 5.45 -9.95
N SER A 153 19.44 4.53 -10.39
CA SER A 153 20.36 3.81 -9.52
C SER A 153 21.33 4.77 -8.82
N LEU A 154 21.73 5.87 -9.46
CA LEU A 154 22.68 6.83 -8.88
C LEU A 154 22.08 7.77 -7.82
N TRP A 155 20.77 7.70 -7.56
CA TRP A 155 20.14 8.54 -6.57
C TRP A 155 20.64 8.25 -5.15
N ASN A 156 20.89 9.33 -4.41
CA ASN A 156 21.23 9.25 -3.00
C ASN A 156 19.96 9.34 -2.15
N THR A 157 19.58 8.23 -1.51
CA THR A 157 18.37 8.16 -0.67
C THR A 157 18.67 8.18 0.84
N CYS A 158 19.89 8.52 1.25
CA CYS A 158 20.35 8.36 2.65
C CYS A 158 19.59 9.21 3.68
N ASN A 159 18.83 10.21 3.23
CA ASN A 159 18.01 11.09 4.06
C ASN A 159 16.50 10.79 3.97
N VAL A 160 16.08 9.87 3.09
CA VAL A 160 14.68 9.51 2.91
C VAL A 160 14.20 8.70 4.11
N THR A 161 13.07 9.12 4.69
CA THR A 161 12.43 8.43 5.83
C THR A 161 11.14 7.71 5.46
N ASN A 162 10.48 8.13 4.37
CA ASN A 162 9.22 7.56 3.92
C ASN A 162 9.31 7.19 2.43
N MET A 163 9.26 5.88 2.14
CA MET A 163 9.26 5.32 0.79
C MET A 163 7.90 4.73 0.39
N SER A 164 6.84 5.05 1.14
CA SER A 164 5.51 4.55 0.84
C SER A 164 5.05 5.00 -0.54
N TYR A 165 4.28 4.13 -1.21
CA TYR A 165 3.64 4.41 -2.51
C TYR A 165 4.56 4.74 -3.71
N ILE A 166 5.89 4.87 -3.58
CA ILE A 166 6.77 5.42 -4.64
C ILE A 166 6.46 4.80 -6.01
N PHE A 167 6.38 3.47 -6.10
CA PHE A 167 6.14 2.73 -7.34
C PHE A 167 4.81 1.97 -7.35
N LYS A 168 3.84 2.39 -6.53
CA LYS A 168 2.50 1.77 -6.54
C LYS A 168 1.90 1.87 -7.94
N GLU A 169 1.41 0.76 -8.49
CA GLU A 169 0.81 0.67 -9.83
C GLU A 169 1.72 1.22 -10.96
N SER A 170 3.04 1.26 -10.73
CA SER A 170 4.03 1.77 -11.68
C SER A 170 4.53 0.68 -12.63
N GLN A 171 5.03 1.09 -13.81
CA GLN A 171 5.77 0.22 -14.74
C GLN A 171 7.24 0.02 -14.35
N PHE A 172 7.71 0.70 -13.30
CA PHE A 172 9.10 0.71 -12.89
C PHE A 172 9.63 -0.69 -12.56
N ASN A 173 10.76 -1.05 -13.18
CA ASN A 173 11.49 -2.30 -12.93
C ASN A 173 13.00 -2.15 -13.18
N GLN A 174 13.58 -1.02 -12.77
CA GLN A 174 15.02 -0.76 -12.89
C GLN A 174 15.77 -1.14 -11.60
N TYR A 175 17.10 -1.15 -11.69
CA TYR A 175 17.99 -1.45 -10.56
C TYR A 175 17.96 -0.32 -9.51
N ILE A 176 17.65 -0.69 -8.27
CA ILE A 176 17.60 0.21 -7.10
C ILE A 176 18.20 -0.44 -5.85
N SER A 177 18.94 -1.55 -6.00
CA SER A 177 19.49 -2.28 -4.85
C SER A 177 20.46 -1.41 -4.06
N ASN A 178 21.16 -0.49 -4.72
CA ASN A 178 22.14 0.40 -4.10
C ASN A 178 21.54 1.59 -3.33
N TRP A 179 20.22 1.74 -3.31
CA TRP A 179 19.56 2.74 -2.48
C TRP A 179 19.84 2.51 -0.99
N ASN A 180 20.13 3.59 -0.27
CA ASN A 180 20.29 3.55 1.18
C ASN A 180 18.92 3.67 1.85
N THR A 181 18.48 2.61 2.53
CA THR A 181 17.19 2.55 3.22
C THR A 181 17.31 2.63 4.75
N SER A 182 18.51 2.86 5.30
CA SER A 182 18.80 2.79 6.75
C SER A 182 18.07 3.81 7.64
N LYS A 183 17.39 4.79 7.04
CA LYS A 183 16.53 5.77 7.74
C LYS A 183 15.04 5.57 7.47
N VAL A 184 14.67 4.65 6.58
CA VAL A 184 13.29 4.45 6.16
C VAL A 184 12.50 3.77 7.27
N THR A 185 11.34 4.34 7.60
CA THR A 185 10.41 3.80 8.60
C THR A 185 9.12 3.27 7.98
N ASP A 186 8.73 3.75 6.80
CA ASP A 186 7.51 3.34 6.09
C ASP A 186 7.82 2.92 4.65
N MET A 187 7.53 1.65 4.33
CA MET A 187 7.62 1.06 2.98
C MET A 187 6.24 0.61 2.47
N SER A 188 5.16 1.04 3.12
CA SER A 188 3.82 0.59 2.78
C SER A 188 3.44 0.93 1.34
N HIS A 189 2.76 0.00 0.69
CA HIS A 189 2.33 0.13 -0.72
C HIS A 189 3.42 0.36 -1.77
N MET A 190 4.72 0.39 -1.42
CA MET A 190 5.80 0.85 -2.31
C MET A 190 5.76 0.21 -3.70
N PHE A 191 5.47 -1.09 -3.79
CA PHE A 191 5.39 -1.86 -5.04
C PHE A 191 4.01 -2.49 -5.27
N SER A 192 2.98 -2.02 -4.57
CA SER A 192 1.61 -2.54 -4.71
C SER A 192 1.15 -2.43 -6.16
N TYR A 193 0.61 -3.52 -6.73
CA TYR A 193 0.15 -3.62 -8.12
C TYR A 193 1.22 -3.33 -9.19
N SER A 194 2.50 -3.28 -8.82
CA SER A 194 3.58 -3.08 -9.78
C SER A 194 3.97 -4.39 -10.48
N ASN A 195 4.82 -4.27 -11.51
CA ASN A 195 5.52 -5.39 -12.14
C ASN A 195 6.97 -5.52 -11.63
N PHE A 196 7.31 -4.88 -10.51
CA PHE A 196 8.67 -4.87 -9.99
C PHE A 196 9.14 -6.26 -9.57
N ASN A 197 10.34 -6.64 -9.98
CA ASN A 197 11.01 -7.88 -9.58
C ASN A 197 12.53 -7.71 -9.45
N GLY A 198 12.99 -6.48 -9.18
CA GLY A 198 14.40 -6.19 -8.96
C GLY A 198 14.90 -6.69 -7.60
N ASP A 199 16.18 -7.01 -7.53
CA ASP A 199 16.84 -7.43 -6.29
C ASP A 199 16.87 -6.27 -5.29
N ILE A 200 16.38 -6.52 -4.08
CA ILE A 200 16.36 -5.58 -2.93
C ILE A 200 16.80 -6.29 -1.64
N SER A 201 17.53 -7.40 -1.79
CA SER A 201 18.01 -8.24 -0.68
C SER A 201 18.95 -7.48 0.26
N ILE A 202 19.69 -6.49 -0.26
CA ILE A 202 20.69 -5.71 0.49
C ILE A 202 20.12 -4.50 1.23
N TRP A 203 18.82 -4.22 1.11
CA TRP A 203 18.21 -3.09 1.80
C TRP A 203 18.24 -3.26 3.32
N ASP A 204 18.63 -2.20 4.02
CA ASP A 204 18.52 -2.11 5.47
C ASP A 204 17.07 -1.77 5.84
N THR A 205 16.34 -2.75 6.37
CA THR A 205 14.95 -2.59 6.84
C THR A 205 14.85 -2.42 8.36
N SER A 206 15.98 -2.26 9.07
CA SER A 206 16.03 -2.33 10.53
C SER A 206 15.19 -1.26 11.25
N LYS A 207 14.85 -0.15 10.60
CA LYS A 207 13.98 0.91 11.16
C LYS A 207 12.55 0.88 10.62
N VAL A 208 12.23 -0.01 9.69
CA VAL A 208 10.92 -0.09 9.07
C VAL A 208 9.92 -0.61 10.09
N THR A 209 8.83 0.13 10.29
CA THR A 209 7.72 -0.24 11.19
C THR A 209 6.47 -0.65 10.40
N ASN A 210 6.31 -0.16 9.17
CA ASN A 210 5.16 -0.43 8.32
C ASN A 210 5.57 -1.02 6.97
N MET A 211 5.19 -2.27 6.71
CA MET A 211 5.36 -2.97 5.44
C MET A 211 4.01 -3.34 4.80
N SER A 212 2.91 -2.77 5.30
CA SER A 212 1.57 -3.11 4.83
C SER A 212 1.43 -2.87 3.33
N ARG A 213 0.84 -3.84 2.63
CA ARG A 213 0.61 -3.82 1.18
C ARG A 213 1.85 -3.60 0.30
N MET A 214 3.09 -3.74 0.81
CA MET A 214 4.29 -3.44 0.04
C MET A 214 4.32 -4.16 -1.31
N PHE A 215 3.91 -5.44 -1.37
CA PHE A 215 3.81 -6.26 -2.58
C PHE A 215 2.37 -6.71 -2.89
N TYR A 216 1.36 -5.96 -2.43
CA TYR A 216 -0.06 -6.27 -2.65
C TYR A 216 -0.38 -6.37 -4.14
N ASP A 217 -0.83 -7.53 -4.59
CA ASP A 217 -1.08 -7.87 -6.01
C ASP A 217 0.13 -7.59 -6.94
N CYS A 218 1.35 -7.61 -6.41
CA CYS A 218 2.57 -7.58 -7.21
C CYS A 218 2.80 -8.98 -7.81
N LYS A 219 2.43 -9.13 -9.08
CA LYS A 219 2.30 -10.45 -9.74
C LYS A 219 3.63 -11.09 -10.14
N LEU A 220 4.72 -10.33 -10.12
CA LEU A 220 6.03 -10.79 -10.59
C LEU A 220 7.09 -10.86 -9.49
N PHE A 221 6.91 -10.17 -8.36
CA PHE A 221 7.92 -10.14 -7.31
C PHE A 221 8.09 -11.50 -6.63
N ASN A 222 9.31 -12.06 -6.75
CA ASN A 222 9.72 -13.30 -6.10
C ASN A 222 11.24 -13.32 -5.86
N GLN A 223 11.77 -12.24 -5.28
CA GLN A 223 13.20 -12.12 -4.94
C GLN A 223 13.46 -12.51 -3.49
N ASP A 224 14.70 -12.91 -3.20
CA ASP A 224 15.12 -13.22 -1.84
C ASP A 224 15.13 -11.96 -0.96
N ILE A 225 14.39 -12.03 0.13
CA ILE A 225 14.28 -11.01 1.19
C ILE A 225 14.47 -11.62 2.58
N SER A 226 15.09 -12.80 2.64
CA SER A 226 15.34 -13.54 3.87
C SER A 226 16.23 -12.78 4.87
N ASN A 227 17.11 -11.90 4.36
CA ASN A 227 18.05 -11.11 5.15
C ASN A 227 17.45 -9.81 5.73
N TRP A 228 16.20 -9.48 5.41
CA TRP A 228 15.56 -8.29 5.95
C TRP A 228 15.40 -8.38 7.47
N ASN A 229 15.75 -7.29 8.15
CA ASN A 229 15.49 -7.14 9.56
C ASN A 229 14.06 -6.63 9.77
N THR A 230 13.17 -7.49 10.26
CA THR A 230 11.76 -7.15 10.53
C THR A 230 11.48 -6.87 12.01
N SER A 231 12.50 -6.75 12.86
CA SER A 231 12.32 -6.71 14.33
C SER A 231 11.52 -5.51 14.84
N ASN A 232 11.40 -4.45 14.04
CA ASN A 232 10.63 -3.23 14.36
C ASN A 232 9.28 -3.15 13.63
N VAL A 233 8.96 -4.13 12.78
CA VAL A 233 7.72 -4.11 11.99
C VAL A 233 6.52 -4.44 12.86
N THR A 234 5.50 -3.58 12.80
CA THR A 234 4.23 -3.74 13.54
C THR A 234 3.06 -4.06 12.61
N ASP A 235 3.11 -3.67 11.34
CA ASP A 235 2.06 -3.95 10.34
C ASP A 235 2.62 -4.62 9.08
N MET A 236 2.18 -5.85 8.84
CA MET A 236 2.45 -6.65 7.62
C MET A 236 1.16 -6.97 6.85
N SER A 237 0.07 -6.27 7.15
CA SER A 237 -1.23 -6.55 6.56
C SER A 237 -1.19 -6.42 5.05
N TRP A 238 -1.80 -7.41 4.37
CA TRP A 238 -1.93 -7.49 2.92
C TRP A 238 -0.61 -7.52 2.14
N MET A 239 0.54 -7.70 2.79
CA MET A 239 1.87 -7.54 2.17
C MET A 239 2.05 -8.39 0.91
N PHE A 240 1.60 -9.66 0.91
CA PHE A 240 1.71 -10.60 -0.21
C PHE A 240 0.35 -11.09 -0.75
N TYR A 241 -0.72 -10.33 -0.53
CA TYR A 241 -2.03 -10.65 -1.09
C TYR A 241 -1.93 -10.83 -2.61
N GLY A 242 -2.47 -11.94 -3.13
CA GLY A 242 -2.49 -12.22 -4.57
C GLY A 242 -1.11 -12.37 -5.24
N SER A 243 -0.02 -12.30 -4.47
CA SER A 243 1.35 -12.37 -4.99
C SER A 243 1.78 -13.81 -5.32
N ILE A 244 2.72 -13.94 -6.24
CA ILE A 244 3.41 -15.20 -6.54
C ILE A 244 4.54 -15.53 -5.56
N PHE A 245 4.90 -14.59 -4.68
CA PHE A 245 6.00 -14.70 -3.74
C PHE A 245 5.97 -16.03 -2.95
N ASN A 246 7.09 -16.74 -2.96
CA ASN A 246 7.26 -18.02 -2.28
C ASN A 246 8.70 -18.28 -1.80
N GLU A 247 9.49 -17.22 -1.58
CA GLU A 247 10.85 -17.33 -1.03
C GLU A 247 10.85 -17.55 0.50
N ASP A 248 12.01 -17.91 1.05
CA ASP A 248 12.16 -18.18 2.48
C ASP A 248 12.12 -16.89 3.32
N ILE A 249 11.21 -16.87 4.29
CA ILE A 249 11.03 -15.79 5.28
C ILE A 249 10.95 -16.36 6.71
N SER A 250 11.44 -17.59 6.90
CA SER A 250 11.36 -18.32 8.17
C SER A 250 12.16 -17.66 9.29
N ASN A 251 13.18 -16.86 8.94
CA ASN A 251 14.06 -16.16 9.87
C ASN A 251 13.57 -14.75 10.27
N TRP A 252 12.47 -14.28 9.69
CA TRP A 252 11.91 -12.98 10.07
C TRP A 252 11.51 -12.95 11.54
N ASN A 253 11.86 -11.84 12.20
CA ASN A 253 11.42 -11.56 13.56
C ASN A 253 10.05 -10.87 13.51
N THR A 254 9.01 -11.56 13.97
CA THR A 254 7.63 -11.07 13.98
C THR A 254 7.13 -10.66 15.37
N SER A 255 8.01 -10.60 16.39
CA SER A 255 7.59 -10.44 17.79
C SER A 255 6.86 -9.12 18.07
N LEU A 256 7.06 -8.07 17.26
CA LEU A 256 6.34 -6.80 17.37
C LEU A 256 5.15 -6.67 16.41
N VAL A 257 4.90 -7.66 15.56
CA VAL A 257 3.82 -7.58 14.58
C VAL A 257 2.47 -7.68 15.29
N ILE A 258 1.62 -6.68 15.03
CA ILE A 258 0.26 -6.57 15.58
C ILE A 258 -0.76 -7.02 14.54
N ASN A 259 -0.53 -6.69 13.26
CA ASN A 259 -1.50 -6.86 12.19
C ASN A 259 -0.96 -7.74 11.05
N MET A 260 -1.56 -8.91 10.86
CA MET A 260 -1.27 -9.86 9.77
C MET A 260 -2.47 -10.08 8.83
N LYS A 261 -3.47 -9.18 8.90
CA LYS A 261 -4.68 -9.22 8.06
C LYS A 261 -4.33 -9.48 6.60
N SER A 262 -4.92 -10.52 6.01
CA SER A 262 -4.84 -10.86 4.59
C SER A 262 -3.41 -11.03 4.03
N MET A 263 -2.38 -11.19 4.85
CA MET A 263 -0.98 -11.15 4.40
C MET A 263 -0.69 -12.12 3.25
N PHE A 264 -1.26 -13.33 3.28
CA PHE A 264 -1.10 -14.38 2.26
C PHE A 264 -2.42 -14.79 1.59
N CYS A 265 -3.44 -13.93 1.62
CA CYS A 265 -4.72 -14.18 0.97
C CYS A 265 -4.52 -14.28 -0.55
N TYR A 266 -5.04 -15.34 -1.17
CA TYR A 266 -4.84 -15.71 -2.58
C TYR A 266 -3.37 -15.83 -3.04
N SER A 267 -2.42 -15.88 -2.10
CA SER A 267 -0.99 -16.01 -2.37
C SER A 267 -0.61 -17.43 -2.82
N LYS A 268 0.53 -17.56 -3.51
CA LYS A 268 1.18 -18.85 -3.78
C LYS A 268 2.05 -19.36 -2.62
N PHE A 269 2.32 -18.51 -1.63
CA PHE A 269 3.21 -18.80 -0.51
C PHE A 269 2.86 -20.11 0.22
N ASN A 270 3.87 -20.94 0.43
CA ASN A 270 3.79 -22.20 1.17
C ASN A 270 5.11 -22.51 1.93
N GLY A 271 5.91 -21.48 2.24
CA GLY A 271 7.15 -21.60 3.01
C GLY A 271 6.92 -21.92 4.49
N ASP A 272 7.99 -22.21 5.22
CA ASP A 272 7.94 -22.46 6.66
C ASP A 272 7.88 -21.13 7.44
N ILE A 273 6.86 -21.00 8.29
CA ILE A 273 6.65 -19.86 9.20
C ILE A 273 6.36 -20.35 10.63
N SER A 274 6.74 -21.59 10.93
CA SER A 274 6.48 -22.25 12.22
C SER A 274 7.21 -21.61 13.40
N LYS A 275 8.28 -20.86 13.12
CA LYS A 275 9.12 -20.17 14.11
C LYS A 275 8.69 -18.74 14.40
N TRP A 276 7.73 -18.21 13.66
CA TRP A 276 7.25 -16.84 13.87
C TRP A 276 6.64 -16.70 15.26
N ASP A 277 7.00 -15.60 15.93
CA ASP A 277 6.36 -15.18 17.17
C ASP A 277 5.11 -14.37 16.83
N THR A 278 3.95 -14.94 17.11
CA THR A 278 2.65 -14.31 16.86
C THR A 278 2.02 -13.75 18.15
N SER A 279 2.76 -13.71 19.26
CA SER A 279 2.20 -13.38 20.58
C SER A 279 1.57 -11.99 20.64
N ASN A 280 2.03 -11.02 19.85
CA ASN A 280 1.46 -9.67 19.79
C ASN A 280 0.41 -9.47 18.68
N VAL A 281 0.17 -10.48 17.84
CA VAL A 281 -0.78 -10.37 16.73
C VAL A 281 -2.20 -10.39 17.29
N ASN A 282 -2.98 -9.35 16.97
CA ASN A 282 -4.39 -9.28 17.34
C ASN A 282 -5.35 -9.50 16.15
N ASN A 283 -4.87 -9.34 14.92
CA ASN A 283 -5.69 -9.46 13.71
C ASN A 283 -5.07 -10.43 12.70
N MET A 284 -5.78 -11.54 12.43
CA MET A 284 -5.42 -12.57 11.45
C MET A 284 -6.52 -12.79 10.40
N ASN A 285 -7.46 -11.86 10.25
CA ASN A 285 -8.55 -12.06 9.30
C ASN A 285 -8.04 -12.24 7.87
N HIS A 286 -8.68 -13.16 7.14
CA HIS A 286 -8.31 -13.56 5.78
C HIS A 286 -6.86 -14.01 5.56
N MET A 287 -6.02 -14.19 6.60
CA MET A 287 -4.56 -14.35 6.46
C MET A 287 -4.16 -15.39 5.39
N PHE A 288 -4.87 -16.52 5.30
CA PHE A 288 -4.65 -17.59 4.32
C PHE A 288 -5.90 -17.91 3.46
N SER A 289 -6.84 -16.96 3.35
CA SER A 289 -8.04 -17.13 2.53
C SER A 289 -7.66 -17.40 1.07
N GLY A 290 -8.17 -18.47 0.46
CA GLY A 290 -7.85 -18.88 -0.91
C GLY A 290 -6.39 -19.29 -1.15
N SER A 291 -5.57 -19.37 -0.10
CA SER A 291 -4.15 -19.72 -0.20
C SER A 291 -3.90 -21.22 -0.40
N LYS A 292 -2.75 -21.55 -0.98
CA LYS A 292 -2.23 -22.93 -1.03
C LYS A 292 -1.54 -23.37 0.26
N PHE A 293 -1.30 -22.45 1.20
CA PHE A 293 -0.55 -22.69 2.43
C PHE A 293 -1.11 -23.90 3.22
N ASN A 294 -0.22 -24.82 3.58
CA ASN A 294 -0.53 -25.98 4.42
C ASN A 294 0.66 -26.35 5.33
N GLY A 295 1.44 -25.35 5.74
CA GLY A 295 2.57 -25.46 6.66
C GLY A 295 2.14 -25.66 8.11
N ASN A 296 3.07 -26.07 8.97
CA ASN A 296 2.78 -26.28 10.39
C ASN A 296 2.80 -24.94 11.16
N ILE A 297 1.69 -24.61 11.81
CA ILE A 297 1.52 -23.40 12.63
C ILE A 297 0.95 -23.73 14.02
N SER A 298 1.11 -24.98 14.47
CA SER A 298 0.58 -25.45 15.75
C SER A 298 1.22 -24.78 16.97
N LYS A 299 2.43 -24.20 16.80
CA LYS A 299 3.20 -23.51 17.85
C LYS A 299 2.92 -22.01 17.94
N TRP A 300 2.09 -21.46 17.05
CA TRP A 300 1.74 -20.05 17.12
C TRP A 300 0.99 -19.72 18.40
N ASN A 301 1.35 -18.59 19.01
CA ASN A 301 0.62 -18.03 20.14
C ASN A 301 -0.51 -17.14 19.61
N THR A 302 -1.75 -17.56 19.80
CA THR A 302 -2.94 -16.82 19.36
C THR A 302 -3.67 -16.12 20.51
N SER A 303 -3.08 -16.05 21.70
CA SER A 303 -3.76 -15.56 22.91
C SER A 303 -4.26 -14.12 22.82
N ASN A 304 -3.66 -13.30 21.94
CA ASN A 304 -4.04 -11.90 21.73
C ASN A 304 -4.93 -11.69 20.50
N VAL A 305 -5.23 -12.74 19.73
CA VAL A 305 -6.03 -12.64 18.51
C VAL A 305 -7.51 -12.42 18.84
N THR A 306 -8.11 -11.38 18.25
CA THR A 306 -9.53 -11.06 18.41
C THR A 306 -10.35 -11.32 17.14
N ASP A 307 -9.73 -11.28 15.96
CA ASP A 307 -10.38 -11.49 14.66
C ASP A 307 -9.67 -12.60 13.85
N MET A 308 -10.37 -13.72 13.65
CA MET A 308 -9.97 -14.85 12.80
C MET A 308 -10.92 -15.04 11.61
N SER A 309 -11.75 -14.04 11.31
CA SER A 309 -12.74 -14.14 10.23
C SER A 309 -12.09 -14.48 8.89
N SER A 310 -12.68 -15.43 8.17
CA SER A 310 -12.22 -15.92 6.88
C SER A 310 -10.77 -16.43 6.80
N MET A 311 -10.07 -16.65 7.93
CA MET A 311 -8.62 -16.94 7.94
C MET A 311 -8.21 -18.08 7.00
N PHE A 312 -9.02 -19.13 6.88
CA PHE A 312 -8.79 -20.30 6.02
C PHE A 312 -9.94 -20.54 5.02
N SER A 313 -10.73 -19.51 4.69
CA SER A 313 -11.82 -19.61 3.70
C SER A 313 -11.26 -20.05 2.34
N GLY A 314 -11.82 -21.11 1.75
CA GLY A 314 -11.36 -21.70 0.48
C GLY A 314 -9.94 -22.28 0.50
N SER A 315 -9.30 -22.38 1.68
CA SER A 315 -7.92 -22.84 1.81
C SER A 315 -7.78 -24.36 1.73
N LYS A 316 -6.58 -24.83 1.36
CA LYS A 316 -6.17 -26.24 1.45
C LYS A 316 -5.69 -26.64 2.84
N PHE A 317 -5.57 -25.69 3.77
CA PHE A 317 -5.04 -25.91 5.11
C PHE A 317 -5.80 -27.02 5.85
N ASN A 318 -5.06 -27.99 6.40
CA ASN A 318 -5.60 -29.08 7.20
C ASN A 318 -4.55 -29.61 8.19
N ARG A 319 -3.84 -28.70 8.88
CA ARG A 319 -2.87 -29.03 9.94
C ARG A 319 -3.47 -28.85 11.32
N ASP A 320 -2.76 -29.35 12.32
CA ASP A 320 -3.18 -29.27 13.71
C ASP A 320 -3.07 -27.84 14.24
N ILE A 321 -4.16 -27.38 14.85
CA ILE A 321 -4.34 -26.08 15.50
C ILE A 321 -5.13 -26.24 16.82
N SER A 322 -5.16 -27.45 17.39
CA SER A 322 -5.93 -27.74 18.60
C SER A 322 -5.44 -26.96 19.82
N ASN A 323 -4.17 -26.55 19.82
CA ASN A 323 -3.50 -25.88 20.93
C ASN A 323 -3.64 -24.36 20.91
N TRP A 324 -4.29 -23.79 19.90
CA TRP A 324 -4.51 -22.36 19.82
C TRP A 324 -5.40 -21.87 20.96
N ASN A 325 -4.99 -20.77 21.58
CA ASN A 325 -5.81 -20.06 22.55
C ASN A 325 -6.76 -19.12 21.79
N THR A 326 -8.06 -19.38 21.87
CA THR A 326 -9.11 -18.60 21.21
C THR A 326 -9.94 -17.75 22.18
N SER A 327 -9.52 -17.64 23.45
CA SER A 327 -10.34 -17.02 24.50
C SER A 327 -10.67 -15.54 24.26
N LEU A 328 -9.87 -14.82 23.47
CA LEU A 328 -10.14 -13.42 23.10
C LEU A 328 -10.80 -13.24 21.72
N VAL A 329 -11.02 -14.33 20.98
CA VAL A 329 -11.57 -14.25 19.62
C VAL A 329 -13.05 -13.87 19.70
N THR A 330 -13.41 -12.80 18.99
CA THR A 330 -14.78 -12.29 18.89
C THR A 330 -15.45 -12.60 17.55
N ASP A 331 -14.66 -12.83 16.50
CA ASP A 331 -15.15 -13.11 15.14
C ASP A 331 -14.43 -14.33 14.52
N MET A 332 -15.21 -15.36 14.21
CA MET A 332 -14.81 -16.57 13.48
C MET A 332 -15.66 -16.77 12.20
N SER A 333 -16.37 -15.74 11.76
CA SER A 333 -17.21 -15.79 10.58
C SER A 333 -16.39 -16.23 9.36
N TRP A 334 -16.93 -17.15 8.56
CA TRP A 334 -16.31 -17.69 7.35
C TRP A 334 -14.94 -18.38 7.53
N MET A 335 -14.44 -18.58 8.77
CA MET A 335 -13.05 -19.01 9.02
C MET A 335 -12.63 -20.25 8.23
N PHE A 336 -13.52 -21.25 8.09
CA PHE A 336 -13.30 -22.49 7.33
C PHE A 336 -14.33 -22.67 6.18
N HIS A 337 -14.93 -21.58 5.70
CA HIS A 337 -15.88 -21.63 4.60
C HIS A 337 -15.22 -22.26 3.36
N ASN A 338 -15.86 -23.25 2.72
CA ASN A 338 -15.31 -24.01 1.59
C ASN A 338 -13.88 -24.57 1.82
N SER A 339 -13.48 -24.77 3.07
CA SER A 339 -12.14 -25.25 3.45
C SER A 339 -12.06 -26.78 3.45
N LYS A 340 -10.83 -27.30 3.32
CA LYS A 340 -10.51 -28.73 3.52
C LYS A 340 -10.31 -29.11 4.98
N PHE A 341 -10.29 -28.13 5.89
CA PHE A 341 -10.00 -28.35 7.30
C PHE A 341 -10.98 -29.35 7.95
N ASN A 342 -10.42 -30.35 8.65
CA ASN A 342 -11.17 -31.30 9.47
C ASN A 342 -10.36 -31.73 10.71
N GLY A 343 -9.57 -30.81 11.26
CA GLY A 343 -8.77 -31.00 12.49
C GLY A 343 -9.62 -30.92 13.76
N ASN A 344 -9.11 -31.44 14.87
CA ASN A 344 -9.82 -31.36 16.15
C ASN A 344 -9.66 -29.96 16.77
N ILE A 345 -10.79 -29.33 17.07
CA ILE A 345 -10.90 -28.00 17.68
C ILE A 345 -11.90 -28.00 18.85
N SER A 346 -12.17 -29.18 19.42
CA SER A 346 -13.10 -29.34 20.56
C SER A 346 -12.71 -28.53 21.79
N ASN A 347 -11.42 -28.20 21.92
CA ASN A 347 -10.83 -27.55 23.08
C ASN A 347 -10.80 -26.02 22.98
N TRP A 348 -11.22 -25.45 21.85
CA TRP A 348 -11.25 -24.00 21.68
C TRP A 348 -12.25 -23.36 22.64
N ASP A 349 -11.83 -22.26 23.27
CA ASP A 349 -12.72 -21.38 24.03
C ASP A 349 -13.43 -20.43 23.08
N THR A 350 -14.74 -20.62 22.94
CA THR A 350 -15.60 -19.80 22.08
C THR A 350 -16.49 -18.83 22.86
N SER A 351 -16.27 -18.69 24.17
CA SER A 351 -17.17 -17.95 25.08
C SER A 351 -17.33 -16.48 24.71
N ASN A 352 -16.32 -15.86 24.07
CA ASN A 352 -16.33 -14.48 23.61
C ASN A 352 -16.70 -14.31 22.13
N VAL A 353 -16.89 -15.40 21.38
CA VAL A 353 -17.22 -15.32 19.96
C VAL A 353 -18.64 -14.80 19.79
N THR A 354 -18.79 -13.79 18.96
CA THR A 354 -20.07 -13.13 18.65
C THR A 354 -20.58 -13.46 17.25
N ASP A 355 -19.68 -13.76 16.31
CA ASP A 355 -20.03 -14.14 14.93
C ASP A 355 -19.32 -15.45 14.51
N MET A 356 -20.12 -16.45 14.12
CA MET A 356 -19.69 -17.71 13.49
C MET A 356 -20.43 -17.98 12.17
N SER A 357 -20.99 -16.93 11.56
CA SER A 357 -21.73 -17.07 10.31
C SER A 357 -20.86 -17.70 9.23
N SER A 358 -21.44 -18.68 8.53
CA SER A 358 -20.79 -19.44 7.46
C SER A 358 -19.47 -20.13 7.82
N MET A 359 -19.08 -20.24 9.10
CA MET A 359 -17.75 -20.72 9.52
C MET A 359 -17.36 -22.05 8.86
N PHE A 360 -18.28 -22.99 8.74
CA PHE A 360 -18.06 -24.31 8.11
C PHE A 360 -18.90 -24.52 6.84
N SER A 361 -19.52 -23.47 6.30
CA SER A 361 -20.36 -23.58 5.11
C SER A 361 -19.55 -24.13 3.93
N GLY A 362 -20.05 -25.17 3.26
CA GLY A 362 -19.38 -25.88 2.16
C GLY A 362 -18.12 -26.69 2.55
N SER A 363 -17.81 -26.80 3.85
CA SER A 363 -16.62 -27.53 4.32
C SER A 363 -16.91 -29.02 4.58
N LYS A 364 -15.84 -29.83 4.63
CA LYS A 364 -15.92 -31.25 5.01
C LYS A 364 -15.89 -31.50 6.52
N PHE A 365 -15.95 -30.44 7.33
CA PHE A 365 -15.79 -30.52 8.78
C PHE A 365 -16.85 -31.42 9.44
N ASN A 366 -16.40 -32.37 10.27
CA ASN A 366 -17.28 -33.33 10.96
C ASN A 366 -16.81 -33.72 12.38
N ARG A 367 -15.95 -32.91 13.02
CA ARG A 367 -15.41 -33.16 14.36
C ARG A 367 -16.33 -32.69 15.46
N ASP A 368 -16.27 -33.31 16.63
CA ASP A 368 -17.12 -32.96 17.76
C ASP A 368 -16.75 -31.60 18.35
N ILE A 369 -17.75 -30.73 18.47
CA ILE A 369 -17.68 -29.38 19.01
C ILE A 369 -18.83 -29.13 19.99
N SER A 370 -19.39 -30.20 20.60
CA SER A 370 -20.50 -30.09 21.55
C SER A 370 -20.17 -29.32 22.83
N ASN A 371 -18.89 -29.13 23.10
CA ASN A 371 -18.37 -28.48 24.32
C ASN A 371 -18.16 -26.97 24.15
N TRP A 372 -18.34 -26.43 22.94
CA TRP A 372 -18.18 -25.01 22.69
C TRP A 372 -19.18 -24.17 23.49
N ASN A 373 -18.69 -23.13 24.15
CA ASN A 373 -19.52 -22.16 24.84
C ASN A 373 -20.01 -21.10 23.85
N THR A 374 -21.32 -21.06 23.61
CA THR A 374 -21.93 -20.18 22.61
C THR A 374 -22.72 -19.03 23.22
N ILE A 375 -22.45 -18.65 24.48
CA ILE A 375 -23.28 -17.68 25.22
C ILE A 375 -23.28 -16.28 24.58
N SER A 376 -22.15 -15.87 23.99
CA SER A 376 -21.97 -14.55 23.38
C SER A 376 -22.38 -14.48 21.90
N LEU A 377 -22.77 -15.60 21.29
CA LEU A 377 -23.11 -15.63 19.87
C LEU A 377 -24.31 -14.75 19.56
N LYS A 378 -24.14 -13.89 18.55
CA LYS A 378 -25.16 -13.02 17.98
C LYS A 378 -25.51 -13.44 16.55
N ASN A 379 -24.56 -13.99 15.81
CA ASN A 379 -24.73 -14.41 14.42
C ASN A 379 -24.17 -15.82 14.18
N ILE A 380 -25.03 -16.74 13.72
CA ILE A 380 -24.69 -18.12 13.36
C ILE A 380 -25.24 -18.51 11.99
N ASN A 381 -25.59 -17.51 11.17
CA ASN A 381 -26.22 -17.72 9.88
C ASN A 381 -25.37 -18.64 9.01
N TYR A 382 -25.98 -19.68 8.44
CA TYR A 382 -25.34 -20.60 7.51
C TYR A 382 -24.09 -21.34 8.03
N ILE A 383 -23.85 -21.41 9.35
CA ILE A 383 -22.63 -22.00 9.94
C ILE A 383 -22.27 -23.37 9.35
N PHE A 384 -23.26 -24.23 9.08
CA PHE A 384 -23.09 -25.58 8.51
C PHE A 384 -23.75 -25.75 7.13
N ASP A 385 -24.09 -24.67 6.43
CA ASP A 385 -24.78 -24.76 5.15
C ASP A 385 -23.95 -25.55 4.13
N ASN A 386 -24.54 -26.54 3.46
CA ASN A 386 -23.83 -27.47 2.56
C ASN A 386 -22.57 -28.14 3.16
N SER A 387 -22.51 -28.32 4.48
CA SER A 387 -21.40 -29.02 5.16
C SER A 387 -21.74 -30.48 5.51
N ASN A 388 -20.71 -31.27 5.82
CA ASN A 388 -20.85 -32.67 6.27
C ASN A 388 -21.24 -32.81 7.76
N TYR A 389 -21.44 -31.70 8.48
CA TYR A 389 -21.65 -31.73 9.93
C TYR A 389 -23.06 -32.22 10.29
N LYS A 390 -23.14 -33.29 11.10
CA LYS A 390 -24.42 -33.80 11.61
C LYS A 390 -24.92 -32.89 12.74
N LYS A 391 -25.94 -32.06 12.44
CA LYS A 391 -26.52 -30.99 13.29
C LYS A 391 -26.82 -31.36 14.76
N LYS A 392 -27.04 -32.64 15.11
CA LYS A 392 -27.41 -33.09 16.46
C LYS A 392 -26.33 -32.90 17.55
N ARG A 393 -25.14 -32.42 17.21
CA ARG A 393 -23.98 -32.31 18.13
C ARG A 393 -23.61 -30.88 18.55
N PHE A 394 -24.19 -29.84 17.93
CA PHE A 394 -23.88 -28.45 18.28
C PHE A 394 -24.94 -27.89 19.23
N LYS A 395 -24.52 -27.42 20.41
CA LYS A 395 -25.41 -26.80 21.40
C LYS A 395 -25.35 -25.29 21.23
N CYS A 396 -26.48 -24.67 20.93
CA CYS A 396 -26.64 -23.21 20.89
C CYS A 396 -27.98 -22.84 21.53
N ASN A 397 -28.12 -21.57 21.93
CA ASN A 397 -29.38 -21.05 22.45
C ASN A 397 -30.52 -21.35 21.44
N PRO A 398 -31.58 -22.10 21.84
CA PRO A 398 -32.68 -22.47 20.96
C PRO A 398 -33.40 -21.27 20.31
N TYR A 399 -33.44 -20.11 20.97
CA TYR A 399 -34.01 -18.88 20.42
C TYR A 399 -33.18 -18.32 19.28
N LEU A 400 -31.85 -18.30 19.44
CA LEU A 400 -30.92 -17.89 18.38
C LEU A 400 -30.98 -18.85 17.19
N TRP A 401 -31.00 -20.16 17.46
CA TRP A 401 -31.12 -21.20 16.43
C TRP A 401 -32.41 -21.08 15.63
N ASN A 402 -33.54 -20.91 16.32
CA ASN A 402 -34.84 -20.78 15.66
C ASN A 402 -35.02 -19.43 14.96
N TYR A 403 -34.40 -18.34 15.41
CA TYR A 403 -34.52 -17.02 14.76
C TYR A 403 -33.62 -16.90 13.52
N LEU A 404 -32.40 -17.46 13.57
CA LEU A 404 -31.38 -17.28 12.53
C LEU A 404 -31.36 -18.41 11.49
N CYS A 405 -31.79 -19.64 11.82
CA CYS A 405 -31.86 -20.76 10.87
C CYS A 405 -33.26 -20.98 10.23
N ARG A 406 -34.31 -20.25 10.63
CA ARG A 406 -35.68 -20.46 10.11
C ARG A 406 -35.91 -19.99 8.68
N ASN A 407 -35.08 -19.12 8.12
CA ASN A 407 -35.34 -18.60 6.76
C ASN A 407 -35.01 -19.58 5.62
N LYS A 408 -34.55 -20.81 5.89
CA LYS A 408 -34.42 -21.87 4.85
C LYS A 408 -34.70 -23.29 5.38
N ILE A 409 -35.74 -23.47 6.19
CA ILE A 409 -36.32 -24.80 6.42
C ILE A 409 -37.32 -25.09 5.30
N HIS A 410 -36.84 -25.31 4.08
CA HIS A 410 -37.55 -26.09 3.06
C HIS A 410 -36.51 -26.74 2.14
N LYS A 411 -36.53 -28.09 2.08
CA LYS A 411 -35.52 -29.03 1.53
C LYS A 411 -34.38 -29.26 2.52
N TYR A 412 -34.27 -30.36 3.26
CA TYR A 412 -34.47 -31.76 2.92
C TYR A 412 -34.96 -32.51 4.17
N ILE A 413 -36.10 -33.21 4.03
CA ILE A 413 -36.50 -34.35 4.88
C ILE A 413 -35.71 -35.56 4.41
#